data_AF-A0A815SV60-F1
#
_entry.id   AF-A0A815SV60-F1
#
_cell.length_a   1.000
_cell.length_b   1.000
_cell.length_c   1.000
_cell.angle_alpha   90.00
_cell.angle_beta   90.00
_cell.angle_gamma   90.00
#
_symmetry.space_group_name_H-M   'P 1'
#
loop_
_entity.id
_entity.type
_entity.pdbx_description
1 polymer ?
#
loop_
_entity_poly.entity_id
_entity_poly.type
_entity_poly.pdbx_seq_one_letter_code
_entity_poly.pdbx_strand_id
1 'polypeptide(L)'
;MIREQRLEDLNESRYQRLEDLNELREQRQVEEKTANRSNEFQRQLTTERYRDELLVAYINDMATLLEKSNGSLTADELTATVARAKTLTILRQLDTQRNIQIVRFLYEAKQLTGIHKNSSLDLSTAELRDIDFRYTAINTKKLNNLSLTGIFLSNATF
;
A
#
# COMPACT_ATOMS: atom_id res chain seq x y z
N MET A 1 2.88 25.20 -69.36
CA MET A 1 3.15 23.75 -69.46
C MET A 1 4.32 23.27 -68.57
N ILE A 2 5.60 23.26 -68.98
CA ILE A 2 6.69 22.63 -68.17
C ILE A 2 6.87 23.26 -66.76
N ARG A 3 6.67 24.58 -66.64
CA ARG A 3 6.79 25.29 -65.34
C ARG A 3 5.63 25.01 -64.38
N GLU A 4 4.42 24.81 -64.90
CA GLU A 4 3.23 24.51 -64.07
C GLU A 4 3.29 23.10 -63.53
N GLN A 5 3.65 22.14 -64.38
CA GLN A 5 3.78 20.74 -64.00
C GLN A 5 4.81 20.55 -62.88
N ARG A 6 5.96 21.23 -62.98
CA ARG A 6 6.98 21.22 -61.92
C ARG A 6 6.47 21.82 -60.59
N LEU A 7 5.57 22.82 -60.64
CA LEU A 7 5.00 23.42 -59.43
C LEU A 7 3.96 22.51 -58.77
N GLU A 8 3.19 21.79 -59.59
CA GLU A 8 2.24 20.76 -59.15
C GLU A 8 2.96 19.63 -58.42
N ASP A 9 3.99 19.04 -59.06
CA ASP A 9 4.82 17.98 -58.46
C ASP A 9 5.46 18.42 -57.12
N LEU A 10 5.86 19.69 -57.03
CA LEU A 10 6.48 20.24 -55.81
C LEU A 10 5.47 20.43 -54.69
N ASN A 11 4.22 20.77 -55.03
CA ASN A 11 3.13 20.91 -54.08
C ASN A 11 2.69 19.53 -53.58
N GLU A 12 2.49 18.55 -54.46
CA GLU A 12 2.19 17.17 -54.08
C GLU A 12 3.27 16.59 -53.16
N SER A 13 4.56 16.79 -53.50
CA SER A 13 5.68 16.37 -52.65
C SER A 13 5.73 17.08 -51.29
N ARG A 14 5.16 18.28 -51.16
CA ARG A 14 5.04 19.00 -49.88
C ARG A 14 3.86 18.50 -49.07
N TYR A 15 2.73 18.24 -49.71
CA TYR A 15 1.55 17.65 -49.06
C TYR A 15 1.88 16.29 -48.48
N GLN A 16 2.51 15.41 -49.27
CA GLN A 16 2.91 14.08 -48.80
C GLN A 16 3.82 14.17 -47.57
N ARG A 17 4.84 15.03 -47.59
CA ARG A 17 5.74 15.22 -46.44
C ARG A 17 5.04 15.73 -45.20
N LEU A 18 4.01 16.57 -45.34
CA LEU A 18 3.24 17.07 -44.20
C LEU A 18 2.34 15.98 -43.61
N GLU A 19 1.77 15.12 -44.46
CA GLU A 19 0.99 13.96 -44.04
C GLU A 19 1.87 12.96 -43.29
N ASP A 20 3.01 12.57 -43.87
CA ASP A 20 3.98 11.66 -43.23
C ASP A 20 4.46 12.22 -41.88
N LEU A 21 4.70 13.53 -41.78
CA LEU A 21 5.09 14.19 -40.53
C LEU A 21 3.98 14.18 -39.48
N ASN A 22 2.73 14.33 -39.90
CA ASN A 22 1.57 14.29 -39.01
C ASN A 22 1.34 12.86 -38.51
N GLU A 23 1.38 11.86 -39.39
CA GLU A 23 1.29 10.45 -39.00
C GLU A 23 2.39 10.06 -38.01
N LEU A 24 3.63 10.48 -38.27
CA LEU A 24 4.76 10.23 -37.36
C LEU A 24 4.60 10.92 -36.01
N ARG A 25 3.94 12.09 -35.96
CA ARG A 25 3.63 12.78 -34.70
C ARG A 25 2.53 12.05 -33.94
N GLU A 26 1.48 11.62 -34.62
CA GLU A 26 0.38 10.86 -34.01
C GLU A 26 0.87 9.53 -33.46
N GLN A 27 1.67 8.78 -34.22
CA GLN A 27 2.30 7.54 -33.78
C GLN A 27 3.13 7.77 -32.52
N ARG A 28 4.01 8.77 -32.51
CA ARG A 28 4.82 9.10 -31.33
C ARG A 28 3.97 9.47 -30.11
N GLN A 29 2.88 10.22 -30.29
CA GLN A 29 1.98 10.54 -29.19
C GLN A 29 1.28 9.29 -28.63
N VAL A 30 0.88 8.35 -29.48
CA VAL A 30 0.28 7.08 -29.05
C VAL A 30 1.30 6.23 -28.31
N GLU A 31 2.52 6.13 -28.84
CA GLU A 31 3.62 5.40 -28.21
C GLU A 31 3.97 5.98 -26.83
N GLU A 32 4.13 7.30 -26.73
CA GLU A 32 4.41 7.98 -25.46
C GLU A 32 3.30 7.76 -24.43
N LYS A 33 2.02 7.91 -24.83
CA LYS A 33 0.88 7.66 -23.94
C LYS A 33 0.84 6.22 -23.46
N THR A 34 1.12 5.26 -24.35
CA THR A 34 1.11 3.84 -24.03
C THR A 34 2.27 3.48 -23.10
N ALA A 35 3.46 4.00 -23.39
CA ALA A 35 4.65 3.82 -22.55
C ALA A 35 4.45 4.43 -21.15
N ASN A 36 3.90 5.64 -21.06
CA ASN A 36 3.63 6.30 -19.78
C ASN A 36 2.62 5.51 -18.94
N ARG A 37 1.51 5.07 -19.55
CA ARG A 37 0.51 4.25 -18.86
C ARG A 37 1.09 2.92 -18.37
N SER A 38 1.92 2.26 -19.19
CA SER A 38 2.59 1.02 -18.81
C SER A 38 3.56 1.23 -17.64
N ASN A 39 4.35 2.32 -17.69
CA ASN A 39 5.29 2.68 -16.63
C ASN A 39 4.58 2.99 -15.30
N GLU A 40 3.47 3.74 -15.34
CA GLU A 40 2.65 4.03 -14.16
C GLU A 40 2.06 2.74 -13.55
N PHE A 41 1.47 1.89 -14.39
CA PHE A 41 0.95 0.60 -13.95
C PHE A 41 2.03 -0.28 -13.31
N GLN A 42 3.22 -0.34 -13.93
CA GLN A 42 4.34 -1.10 -13.39
C GLN A 42 4.81 -0.54 -12.04
N ARG A 43 4.90 0.79 -11.89
CA ARG A 43 5.24 1.44 -10.61
C ARG A 43 4.23 1.13 -9.52
N GLN A 44 2.94 1.15 -9.85
CA GLN A 44 1.87 0.78 -8.92
C GLN A 44 2.00 -0.68 -8.50
N LEU A 45 2.17 -1.60 -9.44
CA LEU A 45 2.33 -3.02 -9.15
C LEU A 45 3.57 -3.30 -8.27
N THR A 46 4.69 -2.64 -8.55
CA THR A 46 5.90 -2.75 -7.72
C THR A 46 5.67 -2.22 -6.31
N THR A 47 4.95 -1.10 -6.17
CA THR A 47 4.61 -0.53 -4.86
C THR A 47 3.71 -1.47 -4.05
N GLU A 48 2.70 -2.07 -4.69
CA GLU A 48 1.81 -3.03 -4.04
C GLU A 48 2.55 -4.28 -3.58
N ARG A 49 3.39 -4.87 -4.45
CA ARG A 49 4.22 -6.03 -4.09
C ARG A 49 5.15 -5.74 -2.93
N TYR A 50 5.79 -4.56 -2.94
CA TYR A 50 6.66 -4.14 -1.85
C TYR A 50 5.91 -4.06 -0.51
N ARG A 51 4.69 -3.50 -0.51
CA ARG A 51 3.86 -3.44 0.71
C ARG A 51 3.41 -4.82 1.18
N ASP A 52 3.10 -5.74 0.27
CA ASP A 52 2.78 -7.13 0.62
C ASP A 52 3.98 -7.85 1.24
N GLU A 53 5.17 -7.68 0.66
CA GLU A 53 6.42 -8.23 1.20
C GLU A 53 6.70 -7.68 2.61
N LEU A 54 6.52 -6.38 2.82
CA LEU A 54 6.67 -5.74 4.12
C LEU A 54 5.68 -6.30 5.16
N LEU A 55 4.41 -6.52 4.77
CA LEU A 55 3.41 -7.13 5.65
C LEU A 55 3.80 -8.56 6.05
N VAL A 56 4.19 -9.39 5.08
CA VAL A 56 4.61 -10.78 5.34
C VAL A 56 5.85 -10.82 6.22
N ALA A 57 6.85 -9.98 5.94
CA ALA A 57 8.05 -9.87 6.76
C ALA A 57 7.71 -9.47 8.21
N TYR A 58 6.83 -8.49 8.39
CA TYR A 58 6.38 -8.09 9.72
C TYR A 58 5.66 -9.24 10.47
N ILE A 59 4.75 -9.95 9.81
CA ILE A 59 4.03 -11.09 10.43
C ILE A 59 5.03 -12.16 10.88
N ASN A 60 6.02 -12.50 10.03
CA ASN A 60 7.05 -13.49 10.36
C ASN A 60 7.93 -13.06 11.53
N ASP A 61 8.33 -11.78 11.54
CA ASP A 61 9.11 -11.20 12.63
C ASP A 61 8.34 -11.27 13.96
N MET A 62 7.06 -10.88 13.97
CA MET A 62 6.24 -10.92 15.17
C MET A 62 5.93 -12.35 15.61
N ALA A 63 5.72 -13.28 14.67
CA ALA A 63 5.53 -14.69 14.99
C ALA A 63 6.77 -15.29 15.68
N THR A 64 7.96 -14.96 15.17
CA THR A 64 9.23 -15.38 15.78
C THR A 64 9.43 -14.76 17.17
N LEU A 65 9.08 -13.48 17.35
CA LEU A 65 9.12 -12.83 18.65
C LEU A 65 8.15 -13.50 19.64
N LEU A 66 6.92 -13.79 19.21
CA LEU A 66 5.93 -14.50 20.02
C LEU A 66 6.44 -15.88 20.45
N GLU A 67 7.01 -16.66 19.52
CA GLU A 67 7.56 -17.98 19.84
C GLU A 67 8.66 -17.89 20.91
N LYS A 68 9.58 -16.93 20.78
CA LYS A 68 10.68 -16.72 21.73
C LYS A 68 10.24 -16.15 23.09
N SER A 69 9.07 -15.51 23.15
CA SER A 69 8.54 -14.83 24.33
C SER A 69 7.36 -15.56 24.98
N ASN A 70 7.26 -16.88 24.78
CA ASN A 70 6.19 -17.72 25.31
C ASN A 70 4.77 -17.22 24.95
N GLY A 71 4.63 -16.66 23.75
CA GLY A 71 3.37 -16.17 23.20
C GLY A 71 2.95 -14.77 23.67
N SER A 72 3.86 -13.97 24.25
CA SER A 72 3.55 -12.62 24.72
C SER A 72 4.61 -11.60 24.30
N LEU A 73 4.23 -10.66 23.43
CA LEU A 73 5.08 -9.53 23.04
C LEU A 73 5.35 -8.55 24.19
N THR A 74 4.64 -8.70 25.31
CA THR A 74 4.86 -7.91 26.53
C THR A 74 5.42 -8.75 27.67
N ALA A 75 6.03 -9.91 27.37
CA ALA A 75 6.65 -10.77 28.38
C ALA A 75 7.78 -10.06 29.15
N ASP A 76 8.53 -9.20 28.47
CA ASP A 76 9.62 -8.39 29.03
C ASP A 76 9.71 -7.03 28.31
N GLU A 77 10.43 -6.09 28.92
CA GLU A 77 10.56 -4.71 28.44
C GLU A 77 11.25 -4.62 27.08
N LEU A 78 12.27 -5.45 26.82
CA LEU A 78 13.00 -5.42 25.55
C LEU A 78 12.11 -5.94 24.42
N THR A 79 11.44 -7.07 24.62
CA THR A 79 10.49 -7.63 23.64
C THR A 79 9.37 -6.64 23.35
N ALA A 80 8.80 -6.02 24.39
CA ALA A 80 7.75 -5.02 24.24
C ALA A 80 8.23 -3.81 23.42
N THR A 81 9.43 -3.32 23.72
CA THR A 81 10.03 -2.17 23.02
C THR A 81 10.27 -2.49 21.55
N VAL A 82 10.84 -3.67 21.25
CA VAL A 82 11.12 -4.10 19.87
C VAL A 82 9.82 -4.32 19.09
N ALA A 83 8.84 -5.01 19.68
CA ALA A 83 7.53 -5.23 19.07
C ALA A 83 6.85 -3.89 18.76
N ARG A 84 6.77 -2.99 19.75
CA ARG A 84 6.19 -1.65 19.58
C ARG A 84 6.88 -0.86 18.48
N ALA A 85 8.22 -0.81 18.49
CA ALA A 85 8.97 -0.07 17.47
C ALA A 85 8.72 -0.61 16.05
N LYS A 86 8.72 -1.94 15.89
CA LYS A 86 8.42 -2.60 14.60
C LYS A 86 6.98 -2.32 14.16
N THR A 87 6.00 -2.49 15.05
CA THR A 87 4.59 -2.24 14.75
C THR A 87 4.33 -0.79 14.35
N LEU A 88 4.83 0.19 15.12
CA LEU A 88 4.65 1.60 14.78
C LEU A 88 5.33 1.99 13.47
N THR A 89 6.47 1.39 13.16
CA THR A 89 7.19 1.64 11.90
C THR A 89 6.42 1.12 10.71
N ILE A 90 5.89 -0.12 10.80
CA ILE A 90 5.18 -0.73 9.70
C ILE A 90 3.81 -0.08 9.45
N LEU A 91 3.09 0.31 10.50
CA LEU A 91 1.78 0.96 10.38
C LEU A 91 1.85 2.28 9.60
N ARG A 92 2.98 2.98 9.64
CA ARG A 92 3.22 4.23 8.89
C ARG A 92 3.57 4.00 7.43
N GLN A 93 4.07 2.81 7.07
CA GLN A 93 4.52 2.50 5.70
C GLN A 93 3.44 1.82 4.87
N LEU A 94 2.56 1.06 5.53
CA LEU A 94 1.50 0.32 4.88
C LEU A 94 0.23 1.17 4.73
N ASP A 95 -0.60 0.78 3.77
CA ASP A 95 -1.93 1.35 3.57
C ASP A 95 -2.95 0.77 4.57
N THR A 96 -4.12 1.38 4.56
CA THR A 96 -5.28 1.03 5.38
C THR A 96 -5.63 -0.46 5.33
N GLN A 97 -5.63 -1.08 4.14
CA GLN A 97 -6.01 -2.48 3.98
C GLN A 97 -5.03 -3.42 4.70
N ARG A 98 -3.73 -3.14 4.61
CA ARG A 98 -2.69 -3.96 5.25
C ARG A 98 -2.55 -3.66 6.73
N ASN A 99 -2.77 -2.41 7.15
CA ASN A 99 -2.84 -2.03 8.57
C ASN A 99 -3.96 -2.77 9.32
N ILE A 100 -5.11 -2.96 8.67
CA ILE A 100 -6.19 -3.81 9.19
C ILE A 100 -5.70 -5.24 9.48
N GLN A 101 -4.91 -5.81 8.58
CA GLN A 101 -4.37 -7.17 8.75
C GLN A 101 -3.40 -7.26 9.93
N ILE A 102 -2.58 -6.22 10.15
CA ILE A 102 -1.70 -6.12 11.32
C ILE A 102 -2.50 -6.08 12.62
N VAL A 103 -3.50 -5.18 12.70
CA VAL A 103 -4.35 -5.06 13.89
C VAL A 103 -5.05 -6.38 14.17
N ARG A 104 -5.57 -7.04 13.13
CA ARG A 104 -6.20 -8.36 13.24
C ARG A 104 -5.24 -9.41 13.76
N PHE A 105 -4.06 -9.54 13.18
CA PHE A 105 -3.04 -10.50 13.60
C PHE A 105 -2.69 -10.30 15.08
N LEU A 106 -2.39 -9.07 15.50
CA LEU A 106 -2.04 -8.77 16.89
C LEU A 106 -3.19 -9.05 17.85
N TYR A 107 -4.43 -8.76 17.45
CA TYR A 107 -5.62 -9.09 18.22
C TYR A 107 -5.83 -10.62 18.35
N GLU A 108 -5.73 -11.37 17.25
CA GLU A 108 -5.89 -12.84 17.25
C GLU A 108 -4.77 -13.52 18.06
N ALA A 109 -3.57 -12.94 18.04
CA ALA A 109 -2.45 -13.33 18.91
C ALA A 109 -2.62 -12.87 20.37
N LYS A 110 -3.74 -12.25 20.73
CA LYS A 110 -4.08 -11.71 22.07
C LYS A 110 -3.23 -10.54 22.55
N GLN A 111 -2.43 -9.94 21.67
CA GLN A 111 -1.53 -8.82 21.96
C GLN A 111 -2.24 -7.46 21.96
N LEU A 112 -3.49 -7.39 21.51
CA LEU A 112 -4.34 -6.20 21.58
C LEU A 112 -5.66 -6.50 22.32
N THR A 113 -5.57 -7.18 23.47
CA THR A 113 -6.76 -7.53 24.24
C THR A 113 -6.91 -6.69 25.51
N GLY A 114 -8.12 -6.17 25.75
CA GLY A 114 -8.45 -5.36 26.92
C GLY A 114 -8.67 -6.16 28.22
N ILE A 115 -8.61 -7.50 28.15
CA ILE A 115 -8.97 -8.39 29.26
C ILE A 115 -7.90 -8.38 30.38
N HIS A 116 -6.65 -8.10 30.03
CA HIS A 116 -5.55 -7.94 30.99
C HIS A 116 -4.70 -6.71 30.63
N LYS A 117 -4.80 -5.63 31.42
CA LYS A 117 -4.09 -4.35 31.18
C LYS A 117 -2.58 -4.47 31.02
N ASN A 118 -1.96 -5.56 31.50
CA ASN A 118 -0.52 -5.77 31.47
C ASN A 118 -0.06 -6.72 30.34
N SER A 119 -0.97 -7.12 29.44
CA SER A 119 -0.69 -8.06 28.34
C SER A 119 -1.00 -7.49 26.95
N SER A 120 -1.39 -6.22 26.88
CA SER A 120 -1.62 -5.53 25.61
C SER A 120 -0.37 -4.78 25.20
N LEU A 121 0.05 -4.96 23.95
CA LEU A 121 1.09 -4.16 23.33
C LEU A 121 0.66 -2.70 23.30
N ASP A 122 1.49 -1.83 23.87
CA ASP A 122 1.25 -0.39 23.81
C ASP A 122 1.52 0.12 22.40
N LEU A 123 0.46 0.54 21.71
CA LEU A 123 0.52 1.20 20.41
C LEU A 123 0.14 2.67 20.49
N SER A 124 0.25 3.29 21.67
CA SER A 124 0.08 4.73 21.83
C SER A 124 0.94 5.45 20.80
N THR A 125 0.41 6.50 20.17
CA THR A 125 1.01 7.23 19.03
C THR A 125 0.87 6.59 17.65
N ALA A 126 0.26 5.41 17.54
CA ALA A 126 -0.17 4.91 16.24
C ALA A 126 -1.28 5.81 15.67
N GLU A 127 -1.21 6.08 14.37
CA GLU A 127 -2.26 6.77 13.63
C GLU A 127 -2.83 5.80 12.60
N LEU A 128 -4.14 5.56 12.67
CA LEU A 128 -4.85 4.74 11.70
C LEU A 128 -5.99 5.56 11.10
N ARG A 129 -5.98 5.66 9.76
CA ARG A 129 -6.95 6.47 9.00
C ARG A 129 -7.77 5.61 8.06
N ASP A 130 -9.05 5.95 7.94
CA ASP A 130 -9.99 5.38 6.98
C ASP A 130 -10.19 3.86 7.13
N ILE A 131 -10.01 3.33 8.35
CA ILE A 131 -10.16 1.90 8.62
C ILE A 131 -11.63 1.50 8.77
N ASP A 132 -12.05 0.46 8.05
CA ASP A 132 -13.34 -0.20 8.24
C ASP A 132 -13.16 -1.57 8.91
N PHE A 133 -13.57 -1.67 10.19
CA PHE A 133 -13.54 -2.92 10.95
C PHE A 133 -14.75 -3.83 10.68
N ARG A 134 -15.82 -3.35 10.02
CA ARG A 134 -17.08 -4.11 9.83
C ARG A 134 -16.93 -5.32 8.93
N TYR A 135 -16.07 -5.21 7.92
CA TYR A 135 -15.79 -6.28 6.94
C TYR A 135 -14.55 -7.09 7.29
N THR A 136 -13.88 -6.75 8.39
CA THR A 136 -12.81 -7.58 8.90
C THR A 136 -13.46 -8.86 9.39
N ALA A 137 -12.94 -10.03 9.02
CA ALA A 137 -13.44 -11.32 9.52
C ALA A 137 -13.30 -11.49 11.06
N ILE A 138 -12.92 -10.42 11.77
CA ILE A 138 -13.10 -10.26 13.21
C ILE A 138 -14.60 -10.22 13.44
N ASN A 139 -15.19 -11.39 13.72
CA ASN A 139 -16.58 -11.53 14.15
C ASN A 139 -16.93 -10.37 15.10
N THR A 140 -18.03 -9.66 14.85
CA THR A 140 -18.44 -8.48 15.64
C THR A 140 -18.47 -8.76 17.15
N LYS A 141 -18.70 -10.00 17.57
CA LYS A 141 -18.60 -10.45 18.97
C LYS A 141 -17.18 -10.41 19.57
N LYS A 142 -16.14 -10.47 18.75
CA LYS A 142 -14.72 -10.43 19.12
C LYS A 142 -14.19 -9.00 19.30
N LEU A 143 -14.73 -8.02 18.57
CA LEU A 143 -14.32 -6.61 18.70
C LEU A 143 -14.50 -6.06 20.12
N ASN A 144 -15.44 -6.61 20.90
CA ASN A 144 -15.66 -6.24 22.31
C ASN A 144 -14.41 -6.36 23.20
N ASN A 145 -13.43 -7.18 22.80
CA ASN A 145 -12.19 -7.38 23.55
C ASN A 145 -10.98 -6.69 22.92
N LEU A 146 -11.14 -6.01 21.78
CA LEU A 146 -10.07 -5.31 21.09
C LEU A 146 -9.70 -4.03 21.87
N SER A 147 -8.43 -3.91 22.25
CA SER A 147 -7.88 -2.68 22.84
C SER A 147 -7.13 -1.89 21.77
N LEU A 148 -7.65 -0.72 21.40
CA LEU A 148 -6.97 0.29 20.60
C LEU A 148 -6.61 1.52 21.45
N THR A 149 -6.42 1.32 22.76
CA THR A 149 -6.15 2.40 23.70
C THR A 149 -4.91 3.19 23.27
N GLY A 150 -5.03 4.53 23.20
CA GLY A 150 -3.92 5.42 22.82
C GLY A 150 -3.64 5.50 21.31
N ILE A 151 -4.35 4.73 20.48
CA ILE A 151 -4.28 4.83 19.02
C ILE A 151 -5.18 5.97 18.56
N PHE A 152 -4.64 6.85 17.70
CA PHE A 152 -5.42 7.88 17.05
C PHE A 152 -6.16 7.29 15.85
N LEU A 153 -7.49 7.32 15.90
CA LEU A 153 -8.36 6.84 14.84
C LEU A 153 -9.05 8.03 14.16
N SER A 154 -8.93 8.12 12.83
CA SER A 154 -9.68 9.08 12.03
C SER A 154 -10.48 8.35 10.95
N ASN A 155 -11.76 8.69 10.78
CA ASN A 155 -12.67 8.02 9.83
C ASN A 155 -12.75 6.50 10.02
N ALA A 156 -12.63 6.01 11.25
CA ALA A 156 -12.75 4.58 11.55
C ALA A 156 -14.22 4.17 11.68
N THR A 157 -14.58 3.02 11.10
CA THR A 157 -15.92 2.41 11.23
C THR A 157 -15.84 1.08 11.96
N PHE A 158 -16.79 0.82 12.86
CA PHE A 158 -16.87 -0.38 13.72
C PHE A 158 -18.16 -1.15 13.50
#